data_AF-A0A845S639-F1
#
_entry.id   AF-A0A845S639-F1
#
_cell.length_a   1.000
_cell.length_b   1.000
_cell.length_c   1.000
_cell.angle_alpha   90.00
_cell.angle_beta   90.00
_cell.angle_gamma   90.00
#
_symmetry.space_group_name_H-M   'P 1'
#
loop_
_entity.id
_entity.type
_entity.pdbx_description
1 polymer ?
#
loop_
_entity_poly.entity_id
_entity_poly.type
_entity_poly.pdbx_seq_one_letter_code
_entity_poly.pdbx_strand_id
1 'polypeptide(L)'
;MKRTLFLVVLLLSLFWIEPAFAAPFVPCSGTECSACHLVQMGNTIVKWLIGVLFVVFAIVAAMGGFGLVTSGGNPEAKSAAKQKLVNALIGILIVLAAWLLVDTIIRGLLEDGSGTINGKFWYEVECGTQAATFDAPGDTVTGSVPPEPPAPVPPGAIPCPAGVTASCKPCVNCTVVSGVPNKGCGGYTCYLDTSLLSKIKNISGVTGWRITESWPPTVSHLSTCHKDGTCADLNNSGGPTDPATIKKYYDAFKAAGLNVLYESKDCAPYIQAGVTNCATYSTMTNLSSFHVK
;
A
#
# COMPACT_ATOMS: atom_id res chain seq x y z
N MET A 1 3.98 -45.46 3.52
CA MET A 1 4.94 -44.33 3.47
C MET A 1 4.86 -43.51 2.19
N LYS A 2 4.90 -44.09 0.98
CA LYS A 2 4.87 -43.31 -0.28
C LYS A 2 3.58 -42.47 -0.50
N ARG A 3 2.41 -42.99 -0.09
CA ARG A 3 1.11 -42.26 -0.16
C ARG A 3 1.02 -41.11 0.84
N THR A 4 1.52 -41.30 2.06
CA THR A 4 1.54 -40.28 3.12
C THR A 4 2.53 -39.16 2.79
N LEU A 5 3.68 -39.49 2.21
CA LEU A 5 4.67 -38.50 1.77
C LEU A 5 4.16 -37.62 0.62
N PHE A 6 3.43 -38.18 -0.35
CA PHE A 6 2.85 -37.41 -1.46
C PHE A 6 1.75 -36.46 -0.97
N LEU A 7 0.92 -36.89 -0.01
CA LEU A 7 -0.10 -36.03 0.62
C LEU A 7 0.52 -34.92 1.47
N VAL A 8 1.60 -35.19 2.19
CA VAL A 8 2.33 -34.20 2.99
C VAL A 8 3.03 -33.16 2.10
N VAL A 9 3.61 -33.57 0.96
CA VAL A 9 4.21 -32.62 -0.02
C VAL A 9 3.14 -31.77 -0.71
N LEU A 10 1.99 -32.36 -1.07
CA LEU A 10 0.86 -31.62 -1.63
C LEU A 10 0.29 -30.60 -0.63
N LEU A 11 0.11 -31.00 0.64
CA LEU A 11 -0.36 -30.12 1.72
C LEU A 11 0.65 -29.04 2.09
N LEU A 12 1.96 -29.32 2.08
CA LEU A 12 3.01 -28.33 2.29
C LEU A 12 3.14 -27.33 1.13
N SER A 13 2.87 -27.76 -0.11
CA SER A 13 2.81 -26.85 -1.27
C SER A 13 1.58 -25.95 -1.28
N LEU A 14 0.47 -26.40 -0.67
CA LEU A 14 -0.75 -25.61 -0.48
C LEU A 14 -0.65 -24.62 0.70
N PHE A 15 0.27 -24.86 1.64
CA PHE A 15 0.51 -23.99 2.81
C PHE A 15 1.35 -22.73 2.50
N TRP A 16 1.93 -22.66 1.29
CA TRP A 16 2.68 -21.50 0.78
C TRP A 16 1.92 -20.68 -0.27
N ILE A 17 0.61 -20.95 -0.44
CA ILE A 17 -0.25 -20.06 -1.21
C ILE A 17 -0.59 -18.89 -0.27
N GLU A 18 0.25 -17.86 -0.28
CA GLU A 18 -0.12 -16.52 0.20
C GLU A 18 -1.54 -16.22 -0.28
N PRO A 19 -2.49 -15.82 0.59
CA PRO A 19 -3.87 -15.62 0.20
C PRO A 19 -3.96 -14.37 -0.70
N ALA A 20 -3.70 -14.56 -1.99
CA ALA A 20 -4.02 -13.61 -3.06
C ALA A 20 -5.54 -13.34 -3.16
N PHE A 21 -6.34 -13.99 -2.32
CA PHE A 21 -7.79 -13.89 -2.24
C PHE A 21 -8.30 -12.82 -1.26
N ALA A 22 -7.42 -12.13 -0.51
CA ALA A 22 -7.85 -11.14 0.49
C ALA A 22 -7.92 -9.69 -0.03
N ALA A 23 -7.47 -9.41 -1.25
CA ALA A 23 -7.52 -8.05 -1.80
C ALA A 23 -8.90 -7.74 -2.40
N PRO A 24 -9.55 -6.62 -2.05
CA PRO A 24 -10.78 -6.20 -2.71
C PRO A 24 -10.51 -5.88 -4.19
N PHE A 25 -11.34 -6.41 -5.09
CA PHE A 25 -11.19 -6.15 -6.54
C PHE A 25 -11.38 -4.67 -6.88
N VAL A 26 -12.27 -3.97 -6.17
CA VAL A 26 -12.52 -2.55 -6.36
C VAL A 26 -11.67 -1.78 -5.33
N PRO A 27 -10.61 -1.07 -5.75
CA PRO A 27 -9.67 -0.41 -4.83
C PRO A 27 -10.12 0.98 -4.38
N CYS A 28 -11.35 1.38 -4.68
CA CYS A 28 -11.89 2.71 -4.40
C CYS A 28 -13.36 2.64 -3.93
N SER A 29 -13.85 3.71 -3.31
CA SER A 29 -15.26 3.85 -2.91
C SER A 29 -15.75 5.26 -3.18
N GLY A 30 -16.95 5.40 -3.77
CA GLY A 30 -17.57 6.68 -4.04
C GLY A 30 -16.91 7.46 -5.19
N THR A 31 -16.81 8.78 -5.04
CA THR A 31 -16.31 9.71 -6.07
C THR A 31 -14.78 9.71 -6.24
N GLU A 32 -14.05 9.01 -5.38
CA GLU A 32 -12.58 8.95 -5.41
C GLU A 32 -12.05 7.96 -6.46
N CYS A 33 -12.93 7.26 -7.17
CA CYS A 33 -12.55 6.37 -8.26
C CYS A 33 -12.04 7.19 -9.46
N SER A 34 -10.87 6.81 -9.97
CA SER A 34 -10.22 7.49 -11.09
C SER A 34 -9.71 6.44 -12.07
N ALA A 35 -9.29 6.84 -13.29
CA ALA A 35 -8.75 5.87 -14.26
C ALA A 35 -7.57 5.04 -13.70
N CYS A 36 -6.77 5.58 -12.79
CA CYS A 36 -5.77 4.83 -12.03
C CYS A 36 -6.38 3.63 -11.28
N HIS A 37 -7.47 3.86 -10.53
CA HIS A 37 -8.14 2.80 -9.78
C HIS A 37 -8.69 1.70 -10.69
N LEU A 38 -9.09 2.06 -11.93
CA LEU A 38 -9.47 1.09 -12.96
C LEU A 38 -8.29 0.22 -13.40
N VAL A 39 -7.11 0.83 -13.64
CA VAL A 39 -5.89 0.08 -14.00
C VAL A 39 -5.41 -0.80 -12.83
N GLN A 40 -5.50 -0.30 -11.59
CA GLN A 40 -5.19 -1.09 -10.39
C GLN A 40 -6.13 -2.28 -10.22
N MET A 41 -7.44 -2.10 -10.44
CA MET A 41 -8.41 -3.19 -10.46
C MET A 41 -8.03 -4.22 -11.53
N GLY A 42 -7.72 -3.77 -12.76
CA GLY A 42 -7.27 -4.64 -13.84
C GLY A 42 -6.04 -5.48 -13.46
N ASN A 43 -5.02 -4.83 -12.88
CA ASN A 43 -3.82 -5.53 -12.41
C ASN A 43 -4.14 -6.55 -11.29
N THR A 44 -5.04 -6.19 -10.38
CA THR A 44 -5.48 -7.09 -9.30
C THR A 44 -6.20 -8.32 -9.86
N ILE A 45 -7.08 -8.13 -10.85
CA ILE A 45 -7.77 -9.22 -11.55
C ILE A 45 -6.78 -10.12 -12.29
N VAL A 46 -5.82 -9.55 -13.02
CA VAL A 46 -4.81 -10.33 -13.75
C VAL A 46 -3.97 -11.16 -12.78
N LYS A 47 -3.49 -10.57 -11.68
CA LYS A 47 -2.74 -11.30 -10.64
C LYS A 47 -3.57 -12.42 -10.03
N TRP A 48 -4.85 -12.16 -9.75
CA TRP A 48 -5.77 -13.16 -9.24
C TRP A 48 -5.99 -14.32 -10.24
N LEU A 49 -6.22 -14.01 -11.52
CA LEU A 49 -6.36 -15.00 -12.60
C LEU A 49 -5.11 -15.87 -12.76
N ILE A 50 -3.92 -15.27 -12.69
CA ILE A 50 -2.65 -16.01 -12.71
C ILE A 50 -2.57 -16.96 -11.51
N GLY A 51 -2.97 -16.50 -10.32
CA GLY A 51 -3.05 -17.36 -9.13
C GLY A 51 -3.99 -18.56 -9.32
N VAL A 52 -5.20 -18.32 -9.82
CA VAL A 52 -6.18 -19.38 -10.14
C VAL A 52 -5.63 -20.35 -11.18
N LEU A 53 -4.93 -19.85 -12.20
CA LEU A 53 -4.30 -20.67 -13.23
C LEU A 53 -3.27 -21.64 -12.65
N PHE A 54 -2.41 -21.18 -11.72
CA PHE A 54 -1.45 -22.06 -11.06
C PHE A 54 -2.12 -23.11 -10.16
N VAL A 55 -3.23 -22.78 -9.51
CA VAL A 55 -4.03 -23.76 -8.75
C VAL A 55 -4.60 -24.83 -9.67
N VAL A 56 -5.21 -24.45 -10.79
CA VAL A 56 -5.73 -25.39 -11.79
C VAL A 56 -4.60 -26.26 -12.35
N PHE A 57 -3.46 -25.66 -12.67
CA PHE A 57 -2.27 -26.38 -13.12
C PHE A 57 -1.83 -27.43 -12.09
N ALA A 58 -1.75 -27.06 -10.81
CA ALA A 58 -1.38 -27.98 -9.73
C ALA A 58 -2.35 -29.17 -9.61
N ILE A 59 -3.66 -28.92 -9.75
CA ILE A 59 -4.68 -29.98 -9.73
C ILE A 59 -4.50 -30.93 -10.92
N VAL A 60 -4.38 -30.42 -12.13
CA VAL A 60 -4.19 -31.23 -13.34
C VAL A 60 -2.88 -32.01 -13.28
N ALA A 61 -1.80 -31.38 -12.79
CA ALA A 61 -0.51 -32.01 -12.59
C ALA A 61 -0.57 -33.13 -11.55
N ALA A 62 -1.28 -32.93 -10.44
CA ALA A 62 -1.49 -33.95 -9.43
C ALA A 62 -2.32 -35.13 -9.98
N MET A 63 -3.38 -34.87 -10.74
CA MET A 63 -4.20 -35.91 -11.38
C MET A 63 -3.40 -36.69 -12.42
N GLY A 64 -2.60 -36.01 -13.24
CA GLY A 64 -1.72 -36.64 -14.23
C GLY A 64 -0.61 -37.47 -13.59
N GLY A 65 0.06 -36.92 -12.58
CA GLY A 65 1.11 -37.60 -11.83
C GLY A 65 0.59 -38.82 -11.08
N PHE A 66 -0.55 -38.69 -10.40
CA PHE A 66 -1.20 -39.81 -9.72
C PHE A 66 -1.58 -40.92 -10.72
N GLY A 67 -2.22 -40.54 -11.83
CA GLY A 67 -2.57 -41.47 -12.90
C GLY A 67 -1.38 -42.25 -13.43
N LEU A 68 -0.22 -41.60 -13.59
CA LEU A 68 1.00 -42.24 -14.08
C LEU A 68 1.51 -43.31 -13.09
N VAL A 69 1.46 -43.03 -11.78
CA VAL A 69 1.90 -43.95 -10.72
C VAL A 69 0.92 -45.13 -10.57
N THR A 70 -0.39 -44.90 -10.70
CA THR A 70 -1.41 -45.93 -10.47
C THR A 70 -1.76 -46.75 -11.72
N SER A 71 -1.20 -46.45 -12.89
CA SER A 71 -1.58 -47.10 -14.15
C SER A 71 -1.21 -48.59 -14.25
N GLY A 72 -0.40 -49.14 -13.33
CA GLY A 72 -0.21 -50.60 -13.19
C GLY A 72 0.32 -51.36 -14.42
N GLY A 73 0.75 -50.67 -15.47
CA GLY A 73 1.16 -51.30 -16.74
C GLY A 73 0.21 -51.06 -17.92
N ASN A 74 -1.03 -50.61 -17.68
CA ASN A 74 -2.00 -50.29 -18.73
C ASN A 74 -1.45 -49.15 -19.64
N PRO A 75 -1.18 -49.42 -20.93
CA PRO A 75 -0.65 -48.42 -21.86
C PRO A 75 -1.59 -47.24 -22.09
N GLU A 76 -2.89 -47.48 -22.14
CA GLU A 76 -3.92 -46.47 -22.39
C GLU A 76 -4.02 -45.49 -21.21
N ALA A 77 -4.07 -46.02 -19.98
CA ALA A 77 -4.08 -45.20 -18.77
C ALA A 77 -2.80 -44.35 -18.63
N LYS A 78 -1.64 -44.92 -18.97
CA LYS A 78 -0.36 -44.18 -19.00
C LYS A 78 -0.36 -43.07 -20.04
N SER A 79 -0.87 -43.35 -21.24
CA SER A 79 -0.97 -42.37 -22.32
C SER A 79 -1.86 -41.19 -21.92
N ALA A 80 -3.04 -41.48 -21.36
CA ALA A 80 -3.97 -40.46 -20.88
C ALA A 80 -3.37 -39.59 -19.77
N ALA A 81 -2.66 -40.19 -18.81
CA ALA A 81 -1.97 -39.46 -17.74
C ALA A 81 -0.87 -38.53 -18.28
N LYS A 82 -0.06 -39.00 -19.24
CA LYS A 82 0.96 -38.19 -19.91
C LYS A 82 0.33 -37.03 -20.68
N GLN A 83 -0.76 -37.27 -21.39
CA GLN A 83 -1.44 -36.24 -22.16
C GLN A 83 -1.94 -35.10 -21.28
N LYS A 84 -2.46 -35.39 -20.08
CA LYS A 84 -2.85 -34.34 -19.10
C LYS A 84 -1.67 -33.47 -18.69
N LEU A 85 -0.50 -34.06 -18.45
CA LEU A 85 0.71 -33.32 -18.09
C LEU A 85 1.24 -32.48 -19.25
N VAL A 86 1.26 -33.04 -20.47
CA VAL A 86 1.68 -32.31 -21.68
C VAL A 86 0.75 -31.12 -21.93
N ASN A 87 -0.56 -31.30 -21.84
CA ASN A 87 -1.54 -30.22 -22.01
C ASN A 87 -1.37 -29.12 -20.95
N ALA A 88 -1.11 -29.50 -19.70
CA ALA A 88 -0.84 -28.55 -18.62
C ALA A 88 0.44 -27.74 -18.89
N LEU A 89 1.51 -28.39 -19.37
CA LEU A 89 2.75 -27.72 -19.75
C LEU A 89 2.57 -26.78 -20.94
N ILE A 90 1.81 -27.19 -21.96
CA ILE A 90 1.46 -26.33 -23.10
C ILE A 90 0.73 -25.08 -22.61
N GLY A 91 -0.20 -25.21 -21.65
CA GLY A 91 -0.88 -24.08 -21.05
C GLY A 91 0.08 -23.06 -20.41
N ILE A 92 1.05 -23.52 -19.62
CA ILE A 92 2.07 -22.63 -19.04
C ILE A 92 2.92 -21.97 -20.12
N LEU A 93 3.35 -22.73 -21.12
CA LEU A 93 4.16 -22.20 -22.22
C LEU A 93 3.44 -21.08 -22.98
N ILE A 94 2.12 -21.21 -23.19
CA ILE A 94 1.31 -20.17 -23.83
C ILE A 94 1.29 -18.89 -22.97
N VAL A 95 1.11 -19.01 -21.65
CA VAL A 95 1.09 -17.84 -20.74
C VAL A 95 2.46 -17.14 -20.72
N LEU A 96 3.55 -17.91 -20.65
CA LEU A 96 4.91 -17.37 -20.70
C LEU A 96 5.20 -16.70 -22.05
N ALA A 97 4.77 -17.30 -23.15
CA ALA A 97 4.90 -16.71 -24.48
C ALA A 97 4.10 -15.41 -24.60
N ALA A 98 2.89 -15.35 -24.06
CA ALA A 98 2.08 -14.14 -24.04
C ALA A 98 2.77 -13.00 -23.26
N TRP A 99 3.32 -13.31 -22.08
CA TRP A 99 4.08 -12.33 -21.28
C TRP A 99 5.32 -11.84 -22.04
N LEU A 100 6.08 -12.75 -22.64
CA LEU A 100 7.28 -12.43 -23.42
C LEU A 100 6.95 -11.56 -24.64
N LEU A 101 5.84 -11.84 -25.33
CA LEU A 101 5.39 -11.04 -26.47
C LEU A 101 5.06 -9.60 -26.06
N VAL A 102 4.31 -9.42 -24.96
CA VAL A 102 3.99 -8.08 -24.43
C VAL A 102 5.26 -7.34 -24.03
N ASP A 103 6.17 -8.00 -23.31
CA ASP A 103 7.45 -7.43 -22.90
C ASP A 103 8.31 -7.00 -24.11
N THR A 104 8.36 -7.84 -25.14
CA THR A 104 9.09 -7.55 -26.39
C THR A 104 8.49 -6.35 -27.12
N ILE A 105 7.16 -6.27 -27.23
CA ILE A 105 6.48 -5.15 -27.87
C ILE A 105 6.76 -3.85 -27.12
N ILE A 106 6.64 -3.85 -25.79
CA ILE A 106 6.86 -2.65 -24.97
C ILE A 106 8.31 -2.18 -25.09
N ARG A 107 9.29 -3.09 -25.02
CA ARG A 107 10.70 -2.77 -25.26
C ARG A 107 10.93 -2.18 -26.65
N GLY A 108 10.22 -2.66 -27.66
CA GLY A 108 10.32 -2.13 -29.02
C GLY A 108 9.70 -0.74 -29.21
N LEU A 109 8.74 -0.35 -28.36
CA LEU A 109 8.06 0.95 -28.42
C LEU A 109 8.76 2.04 -27.60
N LEU A 110 9.56 1.67 -26.60
CA LEU A 110 10.29 2.60 -25.76
C LEU A 110 11.64 2.97 -26.39
N GLU A 111 11.95 4.27 -26.45
CA GLU A 111 13.15 4.80 -27.11
C GLU A 111 14.46 4.28 -26.48
N ASP A 112 14.43 3.92 -25.20
CA ASP A 112 15.57 3.41 -24.45
C ASP A 112 15.69 1.87 -24.49
N GLY A 113 14.72 1.17 -25.07
CA GLY A 113 14.66 -0.29 -25.11
C GLY A 113 14.60 -0.98 -23.74
N SER A 114 14.43 -0.21 -22.65
CA SER A 114 14.65 -0.71 -21.29
C SER A 114 13.53 -1.63 -20.84
N GLY A 115 12.34 -1.50 -21.42
CA GLY A 115 11.12 -2.15 -20.94
C GLY A 115 10.64 -1.56 -19.62
N THR A 116 11.15 -0.37 -19.26
CA THR A 116 10.78 0.35 -18.05
C THR A 116 10.07 1.65 -18.37
N ILE A 117 9.02 1.95 -17.62
CA ILE A 117 8.27 3.21 -17.66
C ILE A 117 8.47 3.85 -16.29
N ASN A 118 9.02 5.07 -16.24
CA ASN A 118 9.36 5.77 -14.99
C ASN A 118 10.27 4.97 -14.04
N GLY A 119 11.18 4.15 -14.58
CA GLY A 119 12.11 3.34 -13.79
C GLY A 119 11.51 2.05 -13.21
N LYS A 120 10.28 1.69 -13.59
CA LYS A 120 9.61 0.44 -13.23
C LYS A 120 9.34 -0.43 -14.45
N PHE A 121 9.36 -1.74 -14.28
CA PHE A 121 8.91 -2.65 -15.34
C PHE A 121 7.43 -2.43 -15.65
N TRP A 122 7.04 -2.62 -16.91
CA TRP A 122 5.67 -2.37 -17.38
C TRP A 122 4.57 -3.16 -16.63
N TYR A 123 4.91 -4.28 -15.99
CA TYR A 123 3.96 -5.06 -15.19
C TYR A 123 3.74 -4.49 -13.78
N GLU A 124 4.61 -3.57 -13.32
CA GLU A 124 4.42 -2.78 -12.11
C GLU A 124 3.56 -1.56 -12.44
N VAL A 125 2.27 -1.64 -12.08
CA VAL A 125 1.36 -0.51 -12.23
C VAL A 125 1.67 0.54 -11.16
N GLU A 126 2.34 1.62 -11.57
CA GLU A 126 2.42 2.84 -10.79
C GLU A 126 1.28 3.78 -11.16
N CYS A 127 0.47 4.09 -10.17
CA CYS A 127 -0.48 5.17 -10.27
C CYS A 127 0.17 6.47 -9.84
N GLY A 128 0.36 7.37 -10.79
CA GLY A 128 0.57 8.78 -10.47
C GLY A 128 -0.72 9.40 -9.92
N THR A 129 -0.60 10.46 -9.12
CA THR A 129 -1.70 11.39 -8.90
C THR A 129 -2.13 11.94 -10.25
N GLN A 130 -3.27 11.49 -10.77
CA GLN A 130 -3.85 12.11 -11.94
C GLN A 130 -4.18 13.54 -11.56
N ALA A 131 -3.60 14.51 -12.29
CA ALA A 131 -4.14 15.86 -12.25
C ALA A 131 -5.65 15.74 -12.50
N ALA A 132 -6.46 16.43 -11.70
CA ALA A 132 -7.89 16.52 -11.95
C ALA A 132 -8.10 17.35 -13.23
N THR A 133 -7.79 16.77 -14.39
CA THR A 133 -8.16 17.30 -15.70
C THR A 133 -9.38 16.52 -16.14
N PHE A 134 -10.53 16.87 -15.58
CA PHE A 134 -11.76 16.83 -16.36
C PHE A 134 -11.86 18.13 -17.14
N ASP A 135 -10.91 18.36 -18.06
CA ASP A 135 -11.21 19.14 -19.26
C ASP A 135 -11.47 18.10 -20.36
N ALA A 136 -12.75 17.78 -20.56
CA ALA A 136 -13.16 16.97 -21.69
C ALA A 136 -12.97 17.79 -22.99
N PRO A 137 -12.40 17.22 -24.07
CA PRO A 137 -12.31 17.90 -25.35
C PRO A 137 -13.68 17.84 -26.02
N GLY A 138 -14.40 18.96 -25.99
CA GLY A 138 -15.63 19.15 -26.75
C GLY A 138 -16.85 19.50 -25.92
N ASP A 139 -16.77 20.60 -25.17
CA ASP A 139 -17.95 21.45 -25.04
C ASP A 139 -17.48 22.91 -24.99
N THR A 140 -17.65 23.58 -26.12
CA THR A 140 -17.44 25.03 -26.23
C THR A 140 -18.63 25.72 -25.59
N VAL A 141 -18.77 25.61 -24.27
CA VAL A 141 -19.63 26.51 -23.52
C VAL A 141 -18.72 27.62 -23.02
N THR A 142 -18.74 28.75 -23.71
CA THR A 142 -18.28 30.04 -23.20
C THR A 142 -19.17 30.48 -22.05
N GLY A 143 -19.07 29.77 -20.95
CA GLY A 143 -19.63 30.09 -19.65
C GLY A 143 -18.51 29.93 -18.66
N SER A 144 -17.77 31.01 -18.42
CA SER A 144 -17.01 31.16 -17.19
C SER A 144 -18.00 31.09 -16.03
N VAL A 145 -18.24 29.89 -15.51
CA VAL A 145 -18.59 29.77 -14.11
C VAL A 145 -17.32 30.25 -13.40
N PRO A 146 -17.35 31.40 -12.70
CA PRO A 146 -16.22 31.84 -11.90
C PRO A 146 -15.83 30.68 -10.98
N PRO A 147 -14.54 30.48 -10.64
CA PRO A 147 -14.20 29.55 -9.57
C PRO A 147 -15.15 29.85 -8.41
N GLU A 148 -15.85 28.83 -7.92
CA GLU A 148 -16.55 28.97 -6.65
C GLU A 148 -15.54 29.64 -5.71
N PRO A 149 -15.85 30.83 -5.16
CA PRO A 149 -14.91 31.56 -4.33
C PRO A 149 -14.34 30.56 -3.33
N PRO A 150 -13.00 30.48 -3.16
CA PRO A 150 -12.42 29.56 -2.19
C PRO A 150 -13.22 29.73 -0.91
N ALA A 151 -13.85 28.64 -0.44
CA ALA A 151 -14.75 28.69 0.71
C ALA A 151 -14.10 29.59 1.76
N PRO A 152 -14.80 30.65 2.22
CA PRO A 152 -14.15 31.71 2.97
C PRO A 152 -13.30 31.10 4.07
N VAL A 153 -11.99 31.32 3.95
CA VAL A 153 -11.03 30.81 4.92
C VAL A 153 -11.52 31.29 6.28
N PRO A 154 -11.82 30.39 7.24
CA PRO A 154 -12.30 30.80 8.55
C PRO A 154 -11.35 31.87 9.11
N PRO A 155 -11.86 32.99 9.68
CA PRO A 155 -11.02 34.03 10.22
C PRO A 155 -9.96 33.44 11.17
N GLY A 156 -8.68 33.64 10.85
CA GLY A 156 -7.54 33.11 11.62
C GLY A 156 -7.02 31.74 11.20
N ALA A 157 -7.58 31.11 10.17
CA ALA A 157 -7.03 29.87 9.63
C ALA A 157 -5.82 30.14 8.72
N ILE A 158 -4.82 29.27 8.78
CA ILE A 158 -3.62 29.34 7.92
C ILE A 158 -3.97 28.69 6.58
N PRO A 159 -3.85 29.43 5.45
CA PRO A 159 -4.19 28.90 4.13
C PRO A 159 -3.14 27.89 3.65
N CYS A 160 -3.57 26.93 2.84
CA CYS A 160 -2.68 25.96 2.21
C CYS A 160 -1.56 26.66 1.40
N PRO A 161 -0.29 26.32 1.62
CA PRO A 161 0.81 26.88 0.83
C PRO A 161 0.67 26.54 -0.66
N ALA A 162 1.03 27.49 -1.52
CA ALA A 162 1.05 27.27 -2.95
C ALA A 162 2.04 26.14 -3.30
N GLY A 163 1.59 25.19 -4.14
CA GLY A 163 2.39 24.05 -4.59
C GLY A 163 2.28 22.77 -3.75
N VAL A 164 1.47 22.76 -2.67
CA VAL A 164 1.15 21.53 -1.95
C VAL A 164 0.20 20.68 -2.81
N THR A 165 0.69 19.56 -3.33
CA THR A 165 -0.06 18.64 -4.22
C THR A 165 -0.89 17.61 -3.45
N ALA A 166 -0.62 17.42 -2.15
CA ALA A 166 -1.46 16.63 -1.26
C ALA A 166 -2.78 17.37 -0.98
N SER A 167 -3.88 16.64 -0.75
CA SER A 167 -5.19 17.24 -0.43
C SER A 167 -5.11 18.10 0.84
N CYS A 168 -4.79 19.39 0.71
CA CYS A 168 -4.63 20.30 1.83
C CYS A 168 -5.95 21.03 2.15
N LYS A 169 -6.23 21.22 3.44
CA LYS A 169 -7.28 22.09 3.96
C LYS A 169 -6.67 23.22 4.81
N PRO A 170 -7.31 24.40 4.90
CA PRO A 170 -6.87 25.45 5.80
C PRO A 170 -6.75 24.94 7.24
N CYS A 171 -5.64 25.25 7.89
CA CYS A 171 -5.32 24.82 9.25
C CYS A 171 -5.95 25.81 10.23
N VAL A 172 -6.96 25.39 10.99
CA VAL A 172 -7.65 26.23 11.99
C VAL A 172 -6.97 26.06 13.35
N ASN A 173 -6.76 27.14 14.10
CA ASN A 173 -6.10 27.14 15.43
C ASN A 173 -4.69 26.54 15.43
N CYS A 174 -3.99 26.61 14.30
CA CYS A 174 -2.65 26.08 14.16
C CYS A 174 -1.57 27.11 14.49
N THR A 175 -0.43 26.64 14.97
CA THR A 175 0.74 27.48 15.25
C THR A 175 2.01 26.81 14.74
N VAL A 176 3.08 27.59 14.60
CA VAL A 176 4.35 27.10 14.07
C VAL A 176 4.92 26.04 15.01
N VAL A 177 5.29 24.89 14.44
CA VAL A 177 5.99 23.83 15.17
C VAL A 177 7.34 24.36 15.62
N SER A 178 7.50 24.52 16.92
CA SER A 178 8.67 25.12 17.56
C SER A 178 8.89 24.49 18.94
N GLY A 179 10.16 24.41 19.38
CA GLY A 179 10.52 23.87 20.70
C GLY A 179 10.44 22.35 20.82
N VAL A 180 10.28 21.62 19.71
CA VAL A 180 10.28 20.16 19.65
C VAL A 180 11.08 19.67 18.43
N PRO A 181 11.72 18.49 18.49
CA PRO A 181 12.43 17.94 17.33
C PRO A 181 11.46 17.64 16.17
N ASN A 182 11.76 18.12 14.98
CA ASN A 182 10.94 17.94 13.77
C ASN A 182 11.83 17.74 12.53
N LYS A 183 11.46 16.82 11.63
CA LYS A 183 12.12 16.56 10.34
C LYS A 183 11.91 17.71 9.34
N GLY A 184 10.94 18.59 9.60
CA GLY A 184 10.61 19.74 8.74
C GLY A 184 9.64 19.35 7.62
N CYS A 185 8.98 20.36 7.03
CA CYS A 185 7.90 20.20 6.05
C CYS A 185 8.40 20.51 4.64
N GLY A 186 9.62 20.07 4.33
CA GLY A 186 10.33 20.45 3.10
C GLY A 186 10.68 21.94 3.08
N GLY A 187 10.24 22.64 2.02
CA GLY A 187 10.45 24.08 1.83
C GLY A 187 9.43 24.98 2.54
N TYR A 188 8.49 24.40 3.31
CA TYR A 188 7.41 25.12 3.98
C TYR A 188 7.60 25.19 5.49
N THR A 189 7.01 26.21 6.11
CA THR A 189 6.88 26.28 7.58
C THR A 189 5.89 25.23 8.06
N CYS A 190 6.29 24.49 9.10
CA CYS A 190 5.42 23.49 9.72
C CYS A 190 4.47 24.10 10.74
N TYR A 191 3.23 23.63 10.74
CA TYR A 191 2.19 24.00 11.69
C TYR A 191 1.50 22.75 12.24
N LEU A 192 0.95 22.88 13.44
CA LEU A 192 0.05 21.92 14.04
C LEU A 192 -1.01 22.68 14.85
N ASP A 193 -2.16 22.06 15.05
CA ASP A 193 -3.15 22.52 16.02
C ASP A 193 -2.48 22.83 17.38
N THR A 194 -2.87 23.94 17.98
CA THR A 194 -2.26 24.44 19.22
C THR A 194 -2.41 23.50 20.41
N SER A 195 -3.54 22.79 20.53
CA SER A 195 -3.76 21.79 21.58
C SER A 195 -2.89 20.57 21.34
N LEU A 196 -2.81 20.08 20.09
CA LEU A 196 -1.93 18.98 19.72
C LEU A 196 -0.46 19.31 20.01
N LEU A 197 0.05 20.45 19.55
CA LEU A 197 1.44 20.84 19.77
C LEU A 197 1.76 21.00 21.27
N SER A 198 0.81 21.47 22.07
CA SER A 198 0.97 21.57 23.52
C SER A 198 1.14 20.22 24.18
N LYS A 199 0.37 19.20 23.78
CA LYS A 199 0.54 17.81 24.23
C LYS A 199 1.90 17.26 23.79
N ILE A 200 2.30 17.48 22.54
CA ILE A 200 3.61 17.01 22.04
C ILE A 200 4.77 17.64 22.84
N LYS A 201 4.67 18.91 23.21
CA LYS A 201 5.67 19.59 24.06
C LYS A 201 5.77 19.00 25.46
N ASN A 202 4.72 18.36 25.97
CA ASN A 202 4.69 17.74 27.29
C ASN A 202 5.25 16.31 27.30
N ILE A 203 5.68 15.77 26.15
CA ILE A 203 6.34 14.46 26.09
C ILE A 203 7.62 14.50 26.91
N SER A 204 7.71 13.59 27.87
CA SER A 204 8.86 13.42 28.76
C SER A 204 9.12 11.93 29.02
N GLY A 205 10.26 11.60 29.63
CA GLY A 205 10.63 10.21 29.93
C GLY A 205 11.20 9.42 28.75
N VAL A 206 11.20 9.99 27.53
CA VAL A 206 11.85 9.43 26.33
C VAL A 206 12.58 10.52 25.56
N THR A 207 13.72 10.17 24.95
CA THR A 207 14.57 11.06 24.14
C THR A 207 14.80 10.46 22.76
N GLY A 208 15.21 11.26 21.79
CA GLY A 208 15.49 10.74 20.44
C GLY A 208 14.25 10.51 19.60
N TRP A 209 13.08 10.97 20.04
CA TRP A 209 11.90 11.04 19.17
C TRP A 209 11.92 12.34 18.34
N ARG A 210 11.16 12.36 17.25
CA ARG A 210 10.90 13.56 16.46
C ARG A 210 9.54 13.47 15.76
N ILE A 211 8.99 14.63 15.41
CA ILE A 211 7.92 14.73 14.42
C ILE A 211 8.53 14.40 13.06
N THR A 212 7.94 13.44 12.36
CA THR A 212 8.29 13.09 10.99
C THR A 212 7.36 13.72 9.97
N GLU A 213 6.13 13.99 10.38
CA GLU A 213 5.14 14.64 9.55
C GLU A 213 4.23 15.56 10.37
N SER A 214 4.07 16.79 9.87
CA SER A 214 3.16 17.80 10.38
C SER A 214 2.55 18.54 9.18
N TRP A 215 1.58 19.41 9.42
CA TRP A 215 1.01 20.23 8.35
C TRP A 215 2.02 21.29 7.88
N PRO A 216 2.07 21.66 6.59
CA PRO A 216 1.27 21.13 5.48
C PRO A 216 1.68 19.70 5.10
N PRO A 217 0.72 18.86 4.66
CA PRO A 217 1.02 17.48 4.26
C PRO A 217 1.99 17.47 3.07
N THR A 218 3.00 16.60 3.15
CA THR A 218 4.02 16.49 2.09
C THR A 218 3.69 15.40 1.08
N VAL A 219 2.86 14.43 1.46
CA VAL A 219 2.32 13.41 0.57
C VAL A 219 0.84 13.19 0.86
N SER A 220 0.14 12.49 -0.03
CA SER A 220 -1.29 12.23 0.15
C SER A 220 -1.51 11.06 1.12
N HIS A 221 -2.14 11.32 2.26
CA HIS A 221 -2.43 10.31 3.29
C HIS A 221 -3.91 9.93 3.34
N LEU A 222 -4.17 8.70 3.80
CA LEU A 222 -5.51 8.20 4.14
C LEU A 222 -6.12 8.97 5.33
N SER A 223 -5.29 9.38 6.29
CA SER A 223 -5.72 10.14 7.47
C SER A 223 -6.09 11.58 7.10
N THR A 224 -7.39 11.90 7.15
CA THR A 224 -7.89 13.24 6.78
C THR A 224 -7.39 14.36 7.68
N CYS A 225 -6.94 14.05 8.90
CA CYS A 225 -6.41 15.03 9.86
C CYS A 225 -5.04 15.60 9.46
N HIS A 226 -4.27 14.90 8.62
CA HIS A 226 -3.02 15.45 8.08
C HIS A 226 -3.29 16.60 7.10
N LYS A 227 -4.52 16.64 6.56
CA LYS A 227 -4.98 17.69 5.65
C LYS A 227 -5.19 19.03 6.37
N ASP A 228 -5.52 19.02 7.66
CA ASP A 228 -5.88 20.21 8.45
C ASP A 228 -5.02 20.44 9.71
N GLY A 229 -3.97 19.64 9.91
CA GLY A 229 -2.99 19.81 10.99
C GLY A 229 -3.46 19.41 12.38
N THR A 230 -4.56 18.67 12.47
CA THR A 230 -5.09 18.12 13.74
C THR A 230 -4.45 16.79 14.13
N CYS A 231 -3.47 16.31 13.37
CA CYS A 231 -2.64 15.16 13.71
C CYS A 231 -1.20 15.32 13.20
N ALA A 232 -0.31 14.49 13.72
CA ALA A 232 1.09 14.42 13.34
C ALA A 232 1.59 12.98 13.41
N ASP A 233 2.66 12.67 12.68
CA ASP A 233 3.36 11.40 12.84
C ASP A 233 4.68 11.62 13.56
N LEU A 234 4.92 10.81 14.58
CA LEU A 234 6.14 10.80 15.38
C LEU A 234 6.88 9.49 15.16
N ASN A 235 8.19 9.52 15.37
CA ASN A 235 9.00 8.30 15.43
C ASN A 235 10.12 8.42 16.46
N ASN A 236 10.84 7.32 16.69
CA ASN A 236 12.03 7.26 17.56
C ASN A 236 13.33 7.59 16.80
N SER A 237 13.27 8.45 15.79
CA SER A 237 14.39 8.86 14.95
C SER A 237 15.15 7.77 14.19
N GLY A 238 14.56 6.59 14.01
CA GLY A 238 15.25 5.43 13.41
C GLY A 238 16.03 4.60 14.45
N GLY A 239 15.73 4.78 15.74
CA GLY A 239 16.23 3.92 16.80
C GLY A 239 15.57 2.53 16.83
N PRO A 240 15.88 1.71 17.85
CA PRO A 240 15.39 0.33 17.95
C PRO A 240 13.87 0.22 17.92
N THR A 241 13.36 -0.74 17.14
CA THR A 241 11.93 -1.02 16.98
C THR A 241 11.48 -2.26 17.76
N ASP A 242 12.28 -2.72 18.73
CA ASP A 242 11.86 -3.83 19.59
C ASP A 242 10.60 -3.46 20.40
N PRO A 243 9.70 -4.43 20.69
CA PRO A 243 8.41 -4.13 21.32
C PRO A 243 8.52 -3.42 22.67
N ALA A 244 9.56 -3.72 23.47
CA ALA A 244 9.76 -3.09 24.77
C ALA A 244 10.16 -1.62 24.64
N THR A 245 11.03 -1.30 23.69
CA THR A 245 11.39 0.09 23.36
C THR A 245 10.19 0.87 22.85
N ILE A 246 9.44 0.31 21.88
CA ILE A 246 8.26 0.98 21.31
C ILE A 246 7.20 1.22 22.38
N LYS A 247 6.99 0.28 23.30
CA LYS A 247 6.09 0.46 24.44
C LYS A 247 6.46 1.67 25.30
N LYS A 248 7.74 1.93 25.56
CA LYS A 248 8.18 3.11 26.32
C LYS A 248 7.79 4.43 25.64
N TYR A 249 8.00 4.53 24.32
CA TYR A 249 7.57 5.71 23.55
C TYR A 249 6.04 5.85 23.53
N TYR A 250 5.34 4.74 23.29
CA TYR A 250 3.87 4.71 23.29
C TYR A 250 3.29 5.22 24.62
N ASP A 251 3.81 4.73 25.75
CA ASP A 251 3.38 5.16 27.08
C ASP A 251 3.70 6.62 27.36
N ALA A 252 4.91 7.07 27.00
CA ALA A 252 5.32 8.46 27.19
C ALA A 252 4.43 9.43 26.37
N PHE A 253 4.10 9.07 25.13
CA PHE A 253 3.23 9.87 24.28
C PHE A 253 1.80 9.90 24.83
N LYS A 254 1.27 8.77 25.31
CA LYS A 254 -0.03 8.74 26.00
C LYS A 254 -0.04 9.53 27.30
N ALA A 255 1.04 9.45 28.08
CA ALA A 255 1.20 10.22 29.32
C ALA A 255 1.22 11.74 29.06
N ALA A 256 1.67 12.16 27.87
CA ALA A 256 1.60 13.55 27.42
C ALA A 256 0.19 14.00 26.97
N GLY A 257 -0.80 13.10 27.03
CA GLY A 257 -2.20 13.38 26.67
C GLY A 257 -2.53 13.16 25.19
N LEU A 258 -1.64 12.51 24.44
CA LEU A 258 -1.87 12.19 23.02
C LEU A 258 -2.75 10.94 22.87
N ASN A 259 -3.64 10.98 21.89
CA ASN A 259 -4.26 9.77 21.36
C ASN A 259 -3.28 9.15 20.36
N VAL A 260 -2.66 8.03 20.76
CA VAL A 260 -1.57 7.40 20.01
C VAL A 260 -2.08 6.16 19.31
N LEU A 261 -1.93 6.12 17.98
CA LEU A 261 -2.05 4.92 17.16
C LEU A 261 -0.65 4.52 16.71
N TYR A 262 -0.18 3.35 17.12
CA TYR A 262 1.06 2.81 16.61
C TYR A 262 0.80 2.07 15.29
N GLU A 263 1.58 2.36 14.27
CA GLU A 263 1.41 1.76 12.95
C GLU A 263 2.61 0.86 12.65
N SER A 264 2.35 -0.38 12.26
CA SER A 264 3.43 -1.35 12.00
C SER A 264 3.05 -2.36 10.92
N LYS A 265 4.04 -3.10 10.41
CA LYS A 265 3.80 -4.23 9.49
C LYS A 265 3.21 -5.45 10.22
N ASP A 266 3.47 -5.58 11.52
CA ASP A 266 2.90 -6.62 12.37
C ASP A 266 2.67 -6.08 13.78
N CYS A 267 1.41 -5.93 14.18
CA CYS A 267 1.03 -5.45 15.51
C CYS A 267 1.10 -6.50 16.63
N ALA A 268 1.13 -7.80 16.30
CA ALA A 268 1.06 -8.86 17.30
C ALA A 268 2.12 -8.75 18.42
N PRO A 269 3.43 -8.56 18.12
CA PRO A 269 4.45 -8.46 19.16
C PRO A 269 4.31 -7.19 20.02
N TYR A 270 3.80 -6.09 19.46
CA TYR A 270 3.62 -4.83 20.19
C TYR A 270 2.40 -4.86 21.10
N ILE A 271 1.31 -5.49 20.65
CA ILE A 271 0.11 -5.70 21.48
C ILE A 271 0.47 -6.57 22.69
N GLN A 272 1.28 -7.63 22.50
CA GLN A 272 1.79 -8.45 23.61
C GLN A 272 2.65 -7.65 24.59
N ALA A 273 3.42 -6.68 24.11
CA ALA A 273 4.16 -5.74 24.95
C ALA A 273 3.29 -4.64 25.59
N GLY A 274 1.98 -4.62 25.31
CA GLY A 274 1.00 -3.69 25.90
C GLY A 274 0.70 -2.44 25.08
N VAL A 275 1.12 -2.36 23.81
CA VAL A 275 0.72 -1.29 22.88
C VAL A 275 -0.72 -1.54 22.46
N THR A 276 -1.67 -0.96 23.21
CA THR A 276 -3.10 -1.29 23.11
C THR A 276 -3.78 -0.80 21.84
N ASN A 277 -3.25 0.24 21.19
CA ASN A 277 -3.81 0.82 19.97
C ASN A 277 -2.77 0.72 18.85
N CYS A 278 -2.90 -0.32 18.02
CA CYS A 278 -1.97 -0.61 16.93
C CYS A 278 -2.72 -0.98 15.65
N ALA A 279 -2.30 -0.44 14.51
CA ALA A 279 -2.84 -0.77 13.19
C ALA A 279 -1.77 -1.37 12.27
N THR A 280 -2.14 -2.42 11.56
CA THR A 280 -1.25 -3.15 10.66
C THR A 280 -1.36 -2.63 9.23
N TYR A 281 -0.23 -2.22 8.64
CA TYR A 281 -0.14 -1.80 7.24
C TYR A 281 0.96 -2.59 6.51
N SER A 282 0.59 -3.32 5.46
CA SER A 282 1.52 -4.21 4.73
C SER A 282 2.64 -3.48 3.99
N THR A 283 2.44 -2.19 3.70
CA THR A 283 3.38 -1.31 2.99
C THR A 283 4.36 -0.61 3.91
N MET A 284 4.20 -0.71 5.24
CA MET A 284 5.15 -0.12 6.17
C MET A 284 6.49 -0.85 6.14
N THR A 285 7.56 -0.07 5.98
CA THR A 285 8.91 -0.53 6.27
C THR A 285 9.09 -0.64 7.78
N ASN A 286 10.09 -1.38 8.28
CA ASN A 286 10.33 -1.66 9.71
C ASN A 286 10.71 -0.41 10.55
N LEU A 287 10.11 0.74 10.28
CA LEU A 287 10.27 2.00 10.98
C LEU A 287 9.18 2.12 12.05
N SER A 288 9.50 2.80 13.15
CA SER A 288 8.48 3.21 14.11
C SER A 288 7.64 4.34 13.51
N SER A 289 6.32 4.21 13.56
CA SER A 289 5.37 5.27 13.18
C SER A 289 4.29 5.37 14.25
N PHE A 290 4.19 6.54 14.89
CA PHE A 290 3.17 6.86 15.87
C PHE A 290 2.31 7.99 15.32
N HIS A 291 1.11 7.65 14.88
CA HIS A 291 0.11 8.63 14.48
C HIS A 291 -0.57 9.20 15.72
N VAL A 292 -0.49 10.52 15.95
CA VAL A 292 -0.95 11.17 17.18
C VAL A 292 -1.97 12.29 16.94
N LYS A 293 -2.91 12.44 17.89
CA LYS A 293 -3.96 13.47 17.95
C LYS A 293 -4.12 14.03 19.37
#